data_AF-A0A1Q4WKJ8-F1
#
_entry.id   AF-A0A1Q4WKJ8-F1
#
_cell.length_a   1.000
_cell.length_b   1.000
_cell.length_c   1.000
_cell.angle_alpha   90.00
_cell.angle_beta   90.00
_cell.angle_gamma   90.00
#
_symmetry.space_group_name_H-M   'P 1'
#
loop_
_entity.id
_entity.type
_entity.pdbx_description
1 polymer ?
#
loop_
_entity_poly.entity_id
_entity_poly.type
_entity_poly.pdbx_seq_one_letter_code
_entity_poly.pdbx_strand_id
1 'polypeptide(L)'
;MSAVRAGIAGVMLPTDFPSLDHALPVLWERVRKLPVREAHRDFIRICIGPGGGQGIATCLSRNDSWSVTLYVGEMTDWTSHLITITTTAPQP
;
A
#
# COMPACT_ATOMS: atom_id res chain seq x y z
N MET A 1 -15.22 9.54 4.86
CA MET A 1 -14.12 8.55 4.76
C MET A 1 -13.01 9.00 5.68
N SER A 2 -12.44 8.10 6.47
CA SER A 2 -11.39 8.43 7.44
C SER A 2 -10.06 8.73 6.73
N ALA A 3 -9.31 9.67 7.28
CA ALA A 3 -7.92 9.88 6.89
C ALA A 3 -7.09 8.62 7.18
N VAL A 4 -6.06 8.40 6.35
CA VAL A 4 -5.18 7.22 6.46
C VAL A 4 -3.73 7.65 6.40
N ARG A 5 -2.86 6.93 7.09
CA ARG A 5 -1.41 7.03 6.96
C ARG A 5 -0.90 5.86 6.15
N ALA A 6 -0.18 6.12 5.06
CA ALA A 6 0.28 5.09 4.15
C ALA A 6 1.76 5.25 3.75
N GLY A 7 2.46 4.14 3.53
CA GLY A 7 3.88 4.15 3.16
C GLY A 7 4.40 2.81 2.64
N ILE A 8 5.65 2.81 2.18
CA ILE A 8 6.37 1.63 1.70
C ILE A 8 7.78 1.66 2.35
N ALA A 9 8.08 0.74 3.25
CA ALA A 9 9.33 0.73 4.01
C ALA A 9 10.55 0.78 3.07
N GLY A 10 11.43 1.77 3.27
CA GLY A 10 12.64 1.97 2.45
C GLY A 10 12.40 2.54 1.04
N VAL A 11 11.15 2.78 0.63
CA VAL A 11 10.78 3.31 -0.70
C VAL A 11 10.04 4.65 -0.59
N MET A 12 9.10 4.73 0.35
CA MET A 12 8.24 5.90 0.57
C MET A 12 7.97 6.04 2.06
N LEU A 13 8.33 7.21 2.61
CA LEU A 13 8.04 7.55 4.00
C LEU A 13 6.52 7.51 4.27
N PRO A 14 6.08 7.08 5.47
CA PRO A 14 4.68 7.15 5.87
C PRO A 14 4.14 8.58 5.73
N THR A 15 3.07 8.72 4.97
CA THR A 15 2.45 10.01 4.60
C THR A 15 0.96 9.97 4.94
N ASP A 16 0.42 11.07 5.43
CA ASP A 16 -1.00 11.19 5.73
C ASP A 16 -1.79 11.59 4.47
N PHE A 17 -2.92 10.90 4.26
CA PHE A 17 -3.82 11.11 3.14
C PHE A 17 -5.23 11.39 3.67
N PRO A 18 -6.01 12.26 3.00
CA PRO A 18 -7.36 12.60 3.44
C PRO A 18 -8.34 11.42 3.30
N SER A 19 -8.04 10.43 2.46
CA SER A 19 -8.78 9.16 2.42
C SER A 19 -7.96 8.04 1.78
N LEU A 20 -8.48 6.81 1.87
CA LEU A 20 -7.93 5.66 1.16
C LEU A 20 -7.82 5.90 -0.35
N ASP A 21 -8.85 6.49 -0.97
CA ASP A 21 -8.87 6.78 -2.42
C ASP A 21 -7.77 7.75 -2.86
N HIS A 22 -7.25 8.59 -1.96
CA HIS A 22 -6.10 9.45 -2.23
C HIS A 22 -4.77 8.71 -2.05
N ALA A 23 -4.70 7.75 -1.12
CA ALA A 23 -3.48 6.99 -0.85
C ALA A 23 -3.17 5.95 -1.93
N LEU A 24 -4.19 5.22 -2.40
CA LEU A 24 -4.01 4.08 -3.32
C LEU A 24 -3.29 4.45 -4.64
N PRO A 25 -3.68 5.51 -5.36
CA PRO A 25 -2.99 5.89 -6.60
C PRO A 25 -1.52 6.24 -6.35
N VAL A 26 -1.19 6.89 -5.23
CA VAL A 26 0.18 7.27 -4.90
C VAL A 26 1.04 6.05 -4.59
N LEU A 27 0.53 5.10 -3.81
CA LEU A 27 1.22 3.83 -3.54
C LEU A 27 1.45 3.05 -4.84
N TRP A 28 0.43 2.96 -5.69
CA TRP A 28 0.52 2.26 -6.96
C TRP A 28 1.55 2.90 -7.91
N GLU A 29 1.57 4.23 -8.00
CA GLU A 29 2.57 4.97 -8.79
C GLU A 29 4.00 4.70 -8.32
N ARG A 30 4.23 4.45 -7.02
CA ARG A 30 5.54 4.04 -6.51
C ARG A 30 5.86 2.61 -6.93
N VAL A 31 4.94 1.67 -6.70
CA VAL A 31 5.14 0.24 -7.01
C VAL A 31 5.40 0.01 -8.50
N ARG A 32 4.63 0.64 -9.39
CA ARG A 32 4.76 0.40 -10.84
C ARG A 32 6.11 0.85 -11.42
N LYS A 33 6.83 1.74 -10.74
CA LYS A 33 8.16 2.23 -11.13
C LYS A 33 9.31 1.36 -10.60
N LEU A 34 9.01 0.42 -9.70
CA LEU A 34 10.01 -0.47 -9.13
C LEU A 34 10.22 -1.72 -10.00
N PRO A 35 11.43 -2.30 -9.97
CA PRO A 35 11.70 -3.58 -10.60
C PRO A 35 11.00 -4.68 -9.80
N VAL A 36 9.74 -4.92 -10.13
CA VAL A 36 8.87 -5.91 -9.49
C VAL A 36 8.43 -6.89 -10.56
N ARG A 37 8.57 -8.18 -10.28
CA ARG A 37 8.16 -9.25 -11.19
C ARG A 37 6.67 -9.12 -11.52
N GLU A 38 6.31 -9.38 -12.78
CA GLU A 38 4.97 -9.15 -13.32
C GLU A 38 3.86 -9.80 -12.47
N ALA A 39 4.00 -11.09 -12.14
CA ALA A 39 3.01 -11.79 -11.32
C ALA A 39 2.81 -11.16 -9.92
N HIS A 40 3.90 -10.69 -9.30
CA HIS A 40 3.80 -10.01 -8.01
C HIS A 40 3.21 -8.60 -8.17
N ARG A 41 3.58 -7.88 -9.23
CA ARG A 41 3.00 -6.58 -9.57
C ARG A 41 1.50 -6.67 -9.79
N ASP A 42 1.01 -7.73 -10.45
CA ASP A 42 -0.42 -7.97 -10.65
C ASP A 42 -1.16 -8.24 -9.34
N PHE A 43 -0.58 -9.05 -8.46
CA PHE A 43 -1.13 -9.23 -7.11
C PHE A 43 -1.25 -7.91 -6.36
N ILE A 44 -0.19 -7.09 -6.35
CA ILE A 44 -0.22 -5.77 -5.71
C ILE A 44 -1.23 -4.83 -6.40
N ARG A 45 -1.38 -4.90 -7.72
CA ARG A 45 -2.39 -4.15 -8.49
C ARG A 45 -3.81 -4.49 -8.05
N ILE A 46 -4.09 -5.75 -7.75
CA ILE A 46 -5.41 -6.17 -7.22
C ILE A 46 -5.66 -5.58 -5.84
N CYS A 47 -4.63 -5.43 -5.01
CA CYS A 47 -4.77 -4.84 -3.68
C CYS A 47 -4.94 -3.31 -3.72
N ILE A 48 -3.97 -2.60 -4.32
CA ILE A 48 -3.86 -1.13 -4.22
C ILE A 48 -4.04 -0.40 -5.55
N GLY A 49 -4.27 -1.12 -6.65
CA GLY A 49 -4.54 -0.53 -7.96
C GLY A 49 -6.01 -0.11 -8.14
N PRO A 50 -6.38 0.36 -9.34
CA PRO A 50 -7.75 0.76 -9.66
C PRO A 50 -8.75 -0.36 -9.36
N GLY A 51 -9.71 -0.09 -8.47
CA GLY A 51 -10.75 -1.05 -8.07
C GLY A 51 -10.41 -1.98 -6.89
N GLY A 52 -9.19 -1.96 -6.36
CA GLY A 52 -8.75 -2.85 -5.27
C GLY A 52 -9.17 -2.45 -3.85
N GLY A 53 -9.46 -1.16 -3.63
CA GLY A 53 -9.58 -0.55 -2.29
C GLY A 53 -10.62 -1.15 -1.34
N GLN A 54 -11.60 -1.92 -1.81
CA GLN A 54 -12.64 -2.53 -0.98
C GLN A 54 -12.10 -3.52 0.06
N GLY A 55 -11.15 -4.36 -0.32
CA GLY A 55 -10.51 -5.31 0.61
C GLY A 55 -9.75 -4.57 1.72
N ILE A 56 -9.04 -3.51 1.34
CA ILE A 56 -8.29 -2.67 2.28
C ILE A 56 -9.24 -1.93 3.22
N ALA A 57 -10.32 -1.34 2.70
CA ALA A 57 -11.34 -0.67 3.51
C ALA A 57 -11.95 -1.61 4.55
N THR A 58 -12.16 -2.89 4.20
CA THR A 58 -12.64 -3.92 5.14
C THR A 58 -11.61 -4.26 6.22
N CYS A 59 -10.32 -4.32 5.87
CA CYS A 59 -9.26 -4.52 6.87
C CYS A 59 -9.15 -3.32 7.82
N LEU A 60 -9.19 -2.10 7.28
CA LEU A 60 -9.12 -0.86 8.06
C LEU A 60 -10.30 -0.71 9.02
N SER A 61 -11.53 -1.08 8.61
CA SER A 61 -12.70 -0.97 9.48
C SER A 61 -12.71 -1.98 10.63
N ARG A 62 -11.96 -3.08 10.52
CA ARG A 62 -11.89 -4.13 11.55
C ARG A 62 -10.68 -4.01 12.47
N ASN A 63 -9.53 -3.60 11.91
CA ASN A 63 -8.23 -3.71 12.57
C ASN A 63 -7.42 -2.41 12.54
N ASP A 64 -7.99 -1.30 12.04
CA ASP A 64 -7.33 0.00 11.87
C ASP A 64 -6.05 -0.03 11.00
N SER A 65 -5.79 -1.17 10.35
CA SER A 65 -4.53 -1.42 9.66
C SER A 65 -4.68 -2.45 8.53
N TRP A 66 -3.84 -2.29 7.53
CA TRP A 66 -3.63 -3.22 6.43
C TRP A 66 -2.14 -3.18 6.03
N SER A 67 -1.59 -4.34 5.66
CA SER A 67 -0.21 -4.41 5.17
C SER A 67 -0.01 -5.55 4.19
N VAL A 68 0.94 -5.38 3.29
CA VAL A 68 1.41 -6.43 2.37
C VAL A 68 2.90 -6.30 2.12
N THR A 69 3.59 -7.43 1.95
CA THR A 69 5.00 -7.45 1.57
C THR A 69 5.14 -7.26 0.07
N LEU A 70 5.94 -6.28 -0.33
CA LEU A 70 6.39 -6.01 -1.68
C LEU A 70 7.80 -6.56 -1.88
N TYR A 71 8.00 -7.40 -2.89
CA TYR A 71 9.30 -7.93 -3.28
C TYR A 71 9.84 -7.16 -4.49
N VAL A 72 10.99 -6.51 -4.34
CA VAL A 72 11.64 -5.68 -5.35
C VAL A 72 12.97 -6.32 -5.72
N GLY A 73 13.22 -6.51 -7.01
CA GLY A 73 14.42 -7.16 -7.54
C GLY A 73 14.12 -8.45 -8.31
N GLU A 74 15.19 -9.21 -8.56
CA GLU A 74 15.15 -10.46 -9.33
C GLU A 74 15.02 -11.68 -8.42
N MET A 75 14.76 -12.84 -9.01
CA MET A 75 14.39 -14.07 -8.28
C MET A 75 15.45 -14.53 -7.26
N THR A 76 16.73 -14.22 -7.49
CA THR A 76 17.86 -14.56 -6.61
C THR A 76 18.38 -13.40 -5.77
N ASP A 77 18.01 -12.16 -6.09
CA ASP A 77 18.44 -10.93 -5.42
C ASP A 77 17.25 -9.98 -5.29
N TRP A 78 16.40 -10.24 -4.28
CA TRP A 78 15.25 -9.41 -3.98
C TRP A 78 15.29 -8.86 -2.56
N THR A 79 14.75 -7.66 -2.39
CA THR A 79 14.53 -7.00 -1.11
C THR A 79 13.04 -6.94 -0.80
N SER A 80 12.69 -7.23 0.45
CA SER A 80 11.32 -7.05 0.94
C SER A 80 11.10 -5.63 1.45
N HIS A 81 9.98 -5.05 1.05
CA HIS A 81 9.51 -3.76 1.51
C HIS A 81 8.07 -3.92 2.01
N LEU A 82 7.77 -3.44 3.22
CA LEU A 82 6.41 -3.52 3.75
C LEU A 82 5.60 -2.32 3.26
N ILE A 83 4.48 -2.57 2.58
CA ILE A 83 3.46 -1.57 2.32
C ILE A 83 2.50 -1.56 3.52
N THR A 84 2.26 -0.40 4.11
CA THR A 84 1.37 -0.24 5.26
C THR A 84 0.35 0.85 5.00
N ILE A 85 -0.89 0.62 5.42
CA ILE A 85 -1.96 1.61 5.47
C ILE A 85 -2.64 1.48 6.83
N THR A 86 -2.74 2.56 7.59
CA THR A 86 -3.44 2.59 8.89
C THR A 86 -4.46 3.72 8.91
N THR A 87 -5.56 3.55 9.65
CA THR A 87 -6.44 4.67 9.95
C THR A 87 -5.68 5.64 10.86
N THR A 88 -5.73 6.93 10.54
CA THR A 88 -5.36 7.95 11.52
C THR A 88 -6.60 8.19 12.36
N ALA A 89 -6.58 7.80 13.63
CA ALA A 89 -7.59 8.28 14.57
C ALA A 89 -7.61 9.81 14.50
N PRO A 90 -8.79 10.46 14.57
CA PRO A 90 -8.83 11.91 14.78
C PRO A 90 -8.00 12.19 16.04
N GLN A 91 -6.95 13.01 15.91
CA GLN A 91 -6.22 13.45 17.08
C GLN A 91 -7.21 14.21 17.98
N PRO A 92 -7.23 13.91 19.29
CA PRO A 92 -8.11 14.60 20.25
C PRO A 92 -7.81 16.10 20.34
#